data_AF-A0A023NYG7-F1
#
_entry.id   AF-A0A023NYG7-F1
#
_cell.length_a   1.000
_cell.length_b   1.000
_cell.length_c   1.000
_cell.angle_alpha   90.00
_cell.angle_beta   90.00
_cell.angle_gamma   90.00
#
_symmetry.space_group_name_H-M   'P 1'
#
loop_
_entity.id
_entity.type
_entity.pdbx_description
1 polymer ?
#
loop_
_entity_poly.entity_id
_entity_poly.type
_entity_poly.pdbx_seq_one_letter_code
_entity_poly.pdbx_strand_id
1 'polypeptide(L)' 'MNDISFLADGRAAPWFVGWGTLALINAGLAQGKNRSGLVWFLLSLLFGPIATLVLVLLPKTRQTLF' A
#
# COMPACT_ATOMS: atom_id res chain seq x y z
N MET A 1 3.66 35.56 -1.30
CA MET A 1 2.38 34.91 -1.66
C MET A 1 2.61 34.10 -2.92
N ASN A 2 2.85 32.78 -2.79
CA ASN A 2 2.57 31.74 -3.80
C ASN A 2 2.95 30.35 -3.23
N ASP A 3 2.66 30.06 -1.97
CA ASP A 3 2.98 28.75 -1.35
C ASP A 3 2.06 27.62 -1.86
N ILE A 4 1.01 27.97 -2.61
CA ILE A 4 0.03 27.03 -3.19
C ILE A 4 0.59 26.37 -4.47
N SER A 5 1.66 26.91 -5.07
CA SER A 5 2.34 26.28 -6.21
C SER A 5 3.01 24.96 -5.82
N PHE A 6 3.38 24.75 -4.56
CA PHE A 6 3.95 23.48 -4.09
C PHE A 6 2.96 22.31 -4.21
N LEU A 7 1.64 22.53 -4.06
CA LEU A 7 0.66 21.44 -4.23
C LEU A 7 0.26 21.23 -5.69
N ALA A 8 0.47 22.23 -6.55
CA ALA A 8 0.11 22.22 -7.96
C ALA A 8 1.27 21.80 -8.88
N ASP A 9 2.52 21.86 -8.40
CA ASP A 9 3.67 21.31 -9.10
C ASP A 9 3.51 19.79 -9.14
N GLY A 10 3.23 19.23 -10.34
CA GLY A 10 3.17 17.77 -10.55
C GLY A 10 4.47 17.02 -10.21
N ARG A 11 5.51 17.75 -9.78
CA ARG A 11 6.79 17.26 -9.25
C ARG A 11 6.86 17.21 -7.72
N ALA A 12 5.90 17.78 -7.00
CA ALA A 12 6.03 18.05 -5.57
C ALA A 12 5.73 16.86 -4.65
N ALA A 13 5.13 15.78 -5.14
CA ALA A 13 4.93 14.59 -4.32
C ALA A 13 4.91 13.25 -5.09
N PRO A 14 5.80 12.99 -6.07
CA PRO A 14 5.87 11.69 -6.75
C PRO A 14 6.09 10.54 -5.75
N TRP A 15 6.79 10.81 -4.65
CA TRP A 15 7.00 9.86 -3.56
C TRP A 15 5.70 9.57 -2.78
N PHE A 16 4.86 10.57 -2.51
CA PHE A 16 3.60 10.39 -1.77
C PHE A 16 2.54 9.68 -2.61
N VAL A 17 2.41 10.08 -3.89
CA VAL A 17 1.54 9.41 -4.85
C VAL A 17 2.03 7.98 -5.11
N GLY A 18 3.34 7.78 -5.25
CA GLY A 18 3.95 6.46 -5.39
C GLY A 18 3.72 5.57 -4.16
N TRP A 19 3.84 6.12 -2.96
CA TRP A 19 3.62 5.40 -1.70
C TRP A 19 2.15 5.03 -1.48
N GLY A 20 1.22 5.96 -1.71
CA GLY A 20 -0.22 5.70 -1.61
C GLY A 20 -0.69 4.68 -2.65
N THR A 21 -0.19 4.77 -3.88
CA THR A 21 -0.46 3.79 -4.94
C THR A 21 0.09 2.41 -4.57
N LEU A 22 1.32 2.33 -4.04
CA LEU A 22 1.92 1.09 -3.58
C LEU A 22 1.13 0.47 -2.42
N ALA A 23 0.64 1.29 -1.48
CA ALA A 23 -0.23 0.80 -0.40
C ALA A 23 -1.55 0.22 -0.92
N LEU A 24 -2.14 0.82 -1.95
CA LEU A 24 -3.36 0.31 -2.59
C LEU A 24 -3.12 -1.02 -3.33
N ILE A 25 -2.00 -1.13 -4.05
CA ILE A 25 -1.59 -2.38 -4.71
C ILE A 25 -1.38 -3.50 -3.66
N ASN A 26 -0.72 -3.19 -2.55
CA ASN A 26 -0.51 -4.15 -1.46
C ASN A 26 -1.82 -4.62 -0.81
N ALA A 27 -2.81 -3.72 -0.70
CA ALA A 27 -4.14 -4.08 -0.23
C ALA A 27 -4.81 -5.12 -1.15
N GLY A 28 -4.72 -4.92 -2.47
CA GLY A 28 -5.22 -5.87 -3.48
C GLY A 28 -4.48 -7.22 -3.46
N LEU A 29 -3.15 -7.19 -3.36
CA LEU A 29 -2.31 -8.39 -3.23
C LEU A 29 -2.68 -9.20 -1.98
N ALA A 30 -2.99 -8.53 -0.86
CA ALA A 30 -3.41 -9.18 0.36
C ALA A 30 -4.77 -9.88 0.24
N GLN A 31 -5.74 -9.24 -0.43
CA GLN A 31 -7.04 -9.85 -0.70
C GLN A 31 -6.90 -11.13 -1.54
N GLY A 32 -6.05 -11.10 -2.57
CA GLY A 32 -5.73 -12.30 -3.39
C GLY A 32 -5.12 -13.46 -2.60
N LYS A 33 -4.56 -13.19 -1.41
CA LYS A 33 -3.98 -14.18 -0.49
C LYS A 33 -4.90 -14.53 0.69
N ASN A 34 -6.20 -14.23 0.59
CA ASN A 34 -7.20 -14.44 1.65
C ASN A 34 -6.85 -13.71 2.95
N ARG A 35 -6.33 -12.48 2.85
CA ARG A 35 -6.03 -11.60 3.98
C ARG A 35 -6.80 -10.29 3.85
N SER A 36 -7.02 -9.61 4.97
CA SER A 36 -7.72 -8.32 4.99
C SER A 36 -6.93 -7.26 4.24
N GLY A 37 -7.42 -6.82 3.09
CA GLY A 37 -6.80 -5.77 2.30
C GLY A 37 -6.68 -4.44 3.05
N LEU A 38 -7.66 -4.09 3.90
CA LEU A 38 -7.65 -2.86 4.67
C LEU A 38 -6.51 -2.84 5.72
N VAL A 39 -6.26 -3.97 6.39
CA VAL A 39 -5.14 -4.09 7.33
C VAL A 39 -3.82 -3.92 6.59
N TRP A 40 -3.67 -4.56 5.42
CA TRP A 40 -2.45 -4.45 4.62
C TRP A 40 -2.28 -3.09 3.92
N PHE A 41 -3.37 -2.39 3.62
CA PHE A 41 -3.35 -1.00 3.17
C PHE A 41 -2.76 -0.09 4.25
N LEU A 42 -3.31 -0.15 5.48
CA LEU A 42 -2.84 0.66 6.60
C LEU A 42 -1.40 0.32 7.00
N LEU A 43 -1.05 -0.96 7.01
CA LEU A 43 0.34 -1.41 7.22
C LEU A 43 1.28 -0.87 6.14
N SER A 44 0.86 -0.85 4.87
CA SER A 44 1.69 -0.32 3.78
C SER A 44 1.76 1.20 3.80
N LEU A 45 0.73 1.89 4.29
CA LEU A 45 0.77 3.33 4.47
C LEU A 45 1.81 3.72 5.54
N LEU A 46 1.95 2.92 6.61
CA LEU A 46 2.91 3.17 7.69
C LEU A 46 4.32 2.65 7.40
N PHE A 47 4.46 1.42 6.88
CA PHE A 47 5.74 0.73 6.70
C PHE A 47 6.21 0.69 5.24
N GLY A 48 5.40 1.13 4.29
CA GLY A 48 5.77 1.27 2.89
C GLY A 48 6.21 -0.05 2.24
N PRO A 49 7.33 -0.04 1.48
CA PRO A 49 7.87 -1.21 0.80
C PRO A 49 8.11 -2.42 1.71
N ILE A 50 8.40 -2.22 3.00
CA ILE A 50 8.67 -3.30 3.96
C ILE A 50 7.42 -4.15 4.19
N ALA A 51 6.24 -3.53 4.27
CA ALA A 51 4.97 -4.28 4.37
C ALA A 51 4.79 -5.19 3.14
N THR A 52 5.20 -4.74 1.96
CA THR A 52 5.16 -5.51 0.72
C THR A 52 6.03 -6.77 0.80
N LEU A 53 7.26 -6.64 1.31
CA LEU A 53 8.17 -7.78 1.43
C LEU A 53 7.59 -8.85 2.35
N VAL A 54 7.05 -8.44 3.51
CA VAL A 54 6.38 -9.35 4.43
C VAL A 54 5.15 -9.98 3.75
N LEU A 55 4.34 -9.18 3.06
CA LEU A 55 3.14 -9.66 2.37
C LEU A 55 3.47 -10.70 1.30
N VAL A 56 4.50 -10.47 0.48
CA VAL A 56 4.91 -11.34 -0.61
C VAL A 56 5.44 -12.66 -0.07
N LEU A 57 6.31 -12.62 0.94
CA LEU A 57 6.93 -13.80 1.54
C LEU A 57 5.95 -14.67 2.34
N LEU A 58 4.87 -14.08 2.89
CA LEU A 58 3.89 -14.85 3.66
C LEU A 58 3.15 -15.86 2.77
N PRO A 59 3.06 -17.15 3.12
CA PRO A 59 2.30 -18.12 2.33
C PRO A 59 0.82 -17.72 2.23
N LYS A 60 0.09 -18.14 1.18
CA LYS A 60 -1.37 -17.89 1.11
C LYS A 60 -2.04 -18.59 2.29
N THR A 61 -2.92 -17.87 3.01
CA THR A 61 -3.66 -18.48 4.12
C THR A 61 -4.56 -19.57 3.56
N ARG A 62 -4.42 -20.81 4.04
CA ARG A 62 -5.34 -21.88 3.69
C ARG A 62 -6.71 -21.51 4.25
N GLN A 63 -7.68 -21.34 3.35
CA GLN A 63 -9.08 -21.34 3.74
C GLN A 63 -9.43 -22.78 4.10
N THR A 64 -9.65 -23.03 5.38
CA THR A 64 -10.32 -24.26 5.82
C THR A 64 -11.76 -24.16 5.36
N LEU A 65 -12.09 -24.85 4.27
CA LEU A 65 -13.47 -25.05 3.85
C LEU A 65 -14.10 -25.95 4.92
N PHE A 66 -15.02 -25.38 5.69
CA PHE A 66 -16.08 -26.13 6.36
C PHE A 66 -17.30 -26.07 5.45
#